data_AF-A0A9Q7UBS4-F1
#
_entry.id   AF-A0A9Q7UBS4-F1
#
_cell.length_a   1.000
_cell.length_b   1.000
_cell.length_c   1.000
_cell.angle_alpha   90.00
_cell.angle_beta   90.00
_cell.angle_gamma   90.00
#
_symmetry.space_group_name_H-M   'P 1'
#
loop_
_entity.id
_entity.type
_entity.pdbx_description
1 polymer ?
#
loop_
_entity_poly.entity_id
_entity_poly.type
_entity_poly.pdbx_seq_one_letter_code
_entity_poly.pdbx_strand_id
1 'polypeptide(L)'
;MSSHRLSHEDGYPPQRLTGIARRNIDDGVSRGTYTSISLQLTFNRTYTLGNPLRDLAMPTITWTIMDPSEYAQYEWKEIEFPQLFSWARLIYGLDTLGLRRVGTSPILPKQGRALEWSKRGLNEWSRYLKVNKCKPEDIPAHSPLRRFGQPEMPFLAAALQLLFMRFSFQWLYALAAATSEMISVLGFYIPVGKRFTLLGVPTSAFDLPLLTRLGMVLSVGGAVCLLGAVAEGTMLLFWKPKPATSFLSTFNRPVTSPGLARLWARSWHAASQRDYLNMASSMPFSRYEPLQLLYVFFWSGVQHSWMFSRLRTSPTAKITLLTVLTGMLDQGMITFFISQGVGIWIEKAALDAMPAAWKKQRFLIGLARRLWMFTVLVLRGMLFLDSLLRCQLMTKDILDGFGLRALGLMVQGKKY
;
A
#
# COMPACT_ATOMS: atom_id res chain seq x y z
N MET A 1 11.62 -2.53 -53.27
CA MET A 1 10.24 -2.01 -53.37
C MET A 1 9.94 -1.19 -52.13
N SER A 2 9.78 0.11 -52.30
CA SER A 2 9.43 1.09 -51.27
C SER A 2 8.00 0.91 -50.78
N SER A 3 7.75 1.18 -49.50
CA SER A 3 6.48 1.79 -49.10
C SER A 3 6.68 2.66 -47.85
N HIS A 4 6.05 3.83 -47.91
CA HIS A 4 6.16 4.98 -47.02
C HIS A 4 5.00 4.98 -46.00
N ARG A 5 5.30 5.55 -44.82
CA ARG A 5 4.46 6.38 -43.91
C ARG A 5 3.07 5.88 -43.49
N LEU A 6 2.78 6.01 -42.18
CA LEU A 6 1.99 7.15 -41.66
C LEU A 6 2.05 7.20 -40.12
N SER A 7 2.50 8.34 -39.62
CA SER A 7 2.43 8.82 -38.25
C SER A 7 1.05 9.45 -38.00
N HIS A 8 0.39 9.09 -36.91
CA HIS A 8 -0.79 9.81 -36.40
C HIS A 8 -0.39 10.59 -35.14
N GLU A 9 -0.34 11.90 -35.27
CA GLU A 9 -0.40 12.88 -34.18
C GLU A 9 -1.87 13.19 -33.92
N ASP A 10 -2.33 13.10 -32.67
CA ASP A 10 -3.60 13.68 -32.25
C ASP A 10 -3.33 14.78 -31.21
N GLY A 11 -3.73 15.99 -31.56
CA GLY A 11 -3.55 17.20 -30.78
C GLY A 11 -4.64 17.43 -29.74
N TYR A 12 -4.27 18.13 -28.68
CA TYR A 12 -5.16 18.96 -27.86
C TYR A 12 -4.47 20.32 -27.61
N PRO A 13 -5.20 21.44 -27.64
CA PRO A 13 -4.61 22.77 -27.73
C PRO A 13 -4.10 23.27 -26.37
N PRO A 14 -2.99 24.04 -26.33
CA PRO A 14 -2.56 24.71 -25.11
C PRO A 14 -3.35 26.02 -24.90
N GLN A 15 -3.98 26.14 -23.72
CA GLN A 15 -4.53 27.42 -23.25
C GLN A 15 -3.37 28.39 -22.95
N ARG A 16 -3.31 29.48 -23.72
CA ARG A 16 -2.47 30.66 -23.45
C ARG A 16 -3.00 31.40 -22.22
N LEU A 17 -2.13 31.64 -21.25
CA LEU A 17 -2.23 32.78 -20.33
C LEU A 17 -0.94 33.59 -20.48
N THR A 18 -1.03 34.67 -21.27
CA THR A 18 -0.04 35.73 -21.36
C THR A 18 -0.37 36.82 -20.36
N GLY A 19 0.62 37.26 -19.55
CA GLY A 19 0.43 38.36 -18.60
C GLY A 19 1.65 38.61 -17.69
N ILE A 20 2.71 39.17 -18.30
CA ILE A 20 3.62 40.22 -17.78
C ILE A 20 4.13 40.13 -16.32
N ALA A 21 5.45 39.93 -16.16
CA ALA A 21 6.38 40.91 -15.59
C ALA A 21 7.83 40.40 -15.67
N ARG A 22 8.64 40.99 -16.56
CA ARG A 22 10.11 40.90 -16.54
C ARG A 22 10.64 41.77 -15.40
N ARG A 23 11.48 41.20 -14.53
CA ARG A 23 12.51 41.95 -13.81
C ARG A 23 13.85 41.28 -14.04
N ASN A 24 14.77 42.05 -14.59
CA ASN A 24 16.21 41.79 -14.55
C ASN A 24 16.65 41.78 -13.08
N ILE A 25 17.43 40.77 -12.67
CA ILE A 25 18.35 40.88 -11.55
C ILE A 25 19.62 40.14 -11.94
N ASP A 26 20.72 40.89 -11.87
CA ASP A 26 22.09 40.54 -12.19
C ASP A 26 22.69 39.46 -11.27
N ASP A 27 23.83 38.95 -11.75
CA ASP A 27 24.72 37.96 -11.13
C ASP A 27 25.17 38.32 -9.71
N GLY A 28 25.18 37.32 -8.81
CA GLY A 28 25.73 37.50 -7.46
C GLY A 28 25.60 36.29 -6.55
N VAL A 29 26.67 35.48 -6.52
CA VAL A 29 27.19 34.59 -5.47
C VAL A 29 26.24 34.06 -4.36
N SER A 30 26.24 32.73 -4.27
CA SER A 30 25.54 31.86 -3.32
C SER A 30 25.78 32.15 -1.83
N ARG A 31 24.68 32.47 -1.12
CA ARG A 31 24.45 32.00 0.26
C ARG A 31 22.94 31.71 0.43
N GLY A 32 22.63 30.47 0.80
CA GLY A 32 21.25 29.99 0.96
C GLY A 32 20.49 30.83 1.96
N THR A 33 19.53 31.61 1.45
CA THR A 33 18.65 32.45 2.25
C THR A 33 17.23 31.90 2.08
N TYR A 34 16.65 31.36 3.16
CA TYR A 34 15.27 30.86 3.15
C TYR A 34 14.32 32.05 3.09
N THR A 35 13.59 32.22 1.98
CA THR A 35 12.57 33.26 1.88
C THR A 35 11.24 32.72 2.39
N SER A 36 10.87 33.00 3.65
CA SER A 36 9.53 32.73 4.17
C SER A 36 8.59 33.87 3.82
N ILE A 37 7.48 33.58 3.14
CA ILE A 37 6.39 34.55 2.95
C ILE A 37 5.30 34.24 3.98
N SER A 38 5.07 35.15 4.93
CA SER A 38 3.97 35.06 5.90
C SER A 38 2.85 36.03 5.52
N LEU A 39 1.66 35.50 5.22
CA LEU A 39 0.43 36.29 5.10
C LEU A 39 -0.34 36.21 6.42
N GLN A 40 -0.56 37.35 7.07
CA GLN A 40 -1.49 37.42 8.20
C GLN A 40 -2.92 37.50 7.67
N LEU A 41 -3.70 36.44 7.90
CA LEU A 41 -5.13 36.42 7.64
C LEU A 41 -5.87 36.85 8.91
N THR A 42 -6.63 37.93 8.85
CA THR A 42 -7.50 38.36 9.95
C THR A 42 -8.89 37.76 9.73
N PHE A 43 -9.31 36.83 10.58
CA PHE A 43 -10.65 36.23 10.51
C PHE A 43 -11.64 37.01 11.39
N ASN A 44 -12.85 37.20 10.87
CA ASN A 44 -13.96 37.77 11.63
C ASN A 44 -14.45 36.76 12.69
N ARG A 45 -14.35 37.15 13.97
CA ARG A 45 -14.60 36.28 15.14
C ARG A 45 -16.07 35.92 15.37
N THR A 46 -17.00 36.43 14.57
CA THR A 46 -18.44 36.13 14.69
C THR A 46 -18.86 34.77 14.12
N TYR A 47 -17.96 34.00 13.50
CA TYR A 47 -18.27 32.73 12.83
C TYR A 47 -17.74 31.45 13.51
N THR A 48 -17.09 31.53 14.67
CA THR A 48 -16.47 30.35 15.32
C THR A 48 -17.26 29.86 16.53
N LEU A 49 -18.07 28.80 16.34
CA LEU A 49 -18.72 28.03 17.42
C LEU A 49 -17.84 26.84 17.84
N GLY A 50 -16.63 27.09 18.35
CA GLY A 50 -15.73 26.01 18.78
C GLY A 50 -14.53 26.45 19.62
N ASN A 51 -14.24 25.62 20.63
CA ASN A 51 -13.14 25.63 21.62
C ASN A 51 -11.95 26.62 21.41
N PRO A 52 -11.74 27.61 22.32
CA PRO A 52 -10.70 28.64 22.21
C PRO A 52 -9.25 28.14 22.32
N LEU A 53 -9.00 26.90 22.77
CA LEU A 53 -7.65 26.33 22.81
C LEU A 53 -7.19 25.76 21.46
N ARG A 54 -8.11 25.51 20.52
CA ARG A 54 -7.76 25.07 19.15
C ARG A 54 -7.41 26.25 18.24
N ASP A 55 -7.90 27.44 18.56
CA ASP A 55 -7.75 28.67 17.76
C ASP A 55 -6.49 29.49 18.10
N LEU A 56 -5.78 29.12 19.18
CA LEU A 56 -4.48 29.71 19.54
C LEU A 56 -3.30 29.09 18.78
N ALA A 57 -3.47 27.90 18.19
CA ALA A 57 -2.52 27.32 17.25
C ALA A 57 -2.84 27.82 15.84
N MET A 58 -2.54 29.09 15.58
CA MET A 58 -2.52 29.60 14.20
C MET A 58 -1.67 28.64 13.35
N PRO A 59 -2.22 27.98 12.31
CA PRO A 59 -1.37 27.34 11.34
C PRO A 59 -0.64 28.47 10.62
N THR A 60 0.61 28.71 10.99
CA THR A 60 1.52 29.45 10.11
C THR A 60 1.58 28.65 8.83
N ILE A 61 0.85 29.09 7.80
CA ILE A 61 0.94 28.52 6.46
C ILE A 61 2.30 28.95 5.91
N THR A 62 3.32 28.20 6.30
CA THR A 62 4.68 28.42 5.84
C THR A 62 4.83 27.68 4.53
N TRP A 63 4.73 28.41 3.43
CA TRP A 63 5.11 27.88 2.12
C TRP A 63 6.62 27.79 2.10
N THR A 64 7.17 26.58 2.19
CA THR A 64 8.61 26.41 1.99
C THR A 64 8.85 26.12 0.52
N ILE A 65 9.25 27.15 -0.22
CA ILE A 65 9.56 27.04 -1.65
C ILE A 65 10.98 26.47 -1.78
N MET A 66 11.13 25.34 -2.47
CA MET A 66 12.46 24.81 -2.80
C MET A 66 13.15 25.69 -3.84
N ASP A 67 14.48 25.78 -3.78
CA ASP A 67 15.29 26.44 -4.80
C ASP A 67 15.15 25.69 -6.15
N PRO A 68 15.10 26.39 -7.30
CA PRO A 68 15.09 25.78 -8.62
C PRO A 68 16.13 24.66 -8.83
N SER A 69 17.32 24.81 -8.28
CA SER A 69 18.41 23.82 -8.33
C SER A 69 18.11 22.54 -7.55
N GLU A 70 17.29 22.61 -6.49
CA GLU A 70 16.88 21.44 -5.74
C GLU A 70 15.87 20.57 -6.52
N TYR A 71 15.14 21.11 -7.49
CA TYR A 71 14.27 20.30 -8.36
C TYR A 71 15.04 19.50 -9.41
N ALA A 72 16.21 19.99 -9.83
CA ALA A 72 17.07 19.29 -10.79
C ALA A 72 17.50 17.91 -10.26
N GLN A 73 17.59 17.77 -8.94
CA GLN A 73 17.86 16.50 -8.29
C GLN A 73 16.75 15.46 -8.53
N TYR A 74 15.59 15.82 -9.09
CA TYR A 74 14.45 14.94 -9.37
C TYR A 74 14.17 14.72 -10.87
N GLU A 75 15.10 15.07 -11.76
CA GLU A 75 14.99 14.78 -13.19
C GLU A 75 15.54 13.39 -13.51
N TRP A 76 14.66 12.41 -13.72
CA TRP A 76 15.10 11.03 -13.93
C TRP A 76 15.33 10.68 -15.37
N LYS A 77 16.48 10.05 -15.57
CA LYS A 77 16.93 9.52 -16.84
C LYS A 77 16.75 8.01 -16.85
N GLU A 78 16.47 7.52 -18.04
CA GLU A 78 16.46 6.10 -18.28
C GLU A 78 17.88 5.58 -18.20
N ILE A 79 18.04 4.41 -17.60
CA ILE A 79 19.34 3.75 -17.54
C ILE A 79 19.59 3.12 -18.91
N GLU A 80 20.66 3.52 -19.59
CA GLU A 80 21.12 2.80 -20.77
C GLU A 80 21.44 1.35 -20.40
N PHE A 81 21.06 0.42 -21.27
CA PHE A 81 21.26 -1.00 -21.01
C PHE A 81 22.77 -1.31 -20.94
N PRO A 82 23.30 -1.70 -19.76
CA PRO A 82 24.74 -1.81 -19.58
C PRO A 82 25.31 -3.05 -20.26
N GLN A 83 26.57 -2.95 -20.72
CA GLN A 83 27.34 -4.04 -21.32
C GLN A 83 27.35 -5.29 -20.43
N LEU A 84 27.33 -6.46 -21.05
CA LEU A 84 27.42 -7.75 -20.36
C LEU A 84 28.72 -7.82 -19.53
N PHE A 85 28.65 -8.47 -18.36
CA PHE A 85 29.78 -8.62 -17.40
C PHE A 85 30.41 -7.33 -16.85
N SER A 86 29.69 -6.21 -16.85
CA SER A 86 30.13 -4.96 -16.21
C SER A 86 29.58 -4.81 -14.78
N TRP A 87 30.25 -3.99 -13.95
CA TRP A 87 29.69 -3.57 -12.66
C TRP A 87 28.32 -2.90 -12.83
N ALA A 88 28.16 -2.09 -13.88
CA ALA A 88 26.89 -1.45 -14.20
C ALA A 88 25.78 -2.48 -14.49
N ARG A 89 26.12 -3.63 -15.10
CA ARG A 89 25.20 -4.75 -15.32
C ARG A 89 24.77 -5.43 -14.04
N LEU A 90 25.71 -5.63 -13.11
CA LEU A 90 25.39 -6.17 -11.80
C LEU A 90 24.43 -5.23 -11.05
N ILE A 91 24.74 -3.93 -11.00
CA ILE A 91 23.85 -2.93 -10.39
C ILE A 91 22.49 -2.89 -11.09
N TYR A 92 22.43 -2.93 -12.42
CA TYR A 92 21.18 -2.99 -13.17
C TYR A 92 20.36 -4.25 -12.84
N GLY A 93 21.03 -5.40 -12.68
CA GLY A 93 20.38 -6.64 -12.23
C GLY A 93 19.82 -6.51 -10.82
N LEU A 94 20.60 -5.95 -9.89
CA LEU A 94 20.15 -5.69 -8.51
C LEU A 94 19.01 -4.66 -8.47
N ASP A 95 19.06 -3.63 -9.30
CA ASP A 95 17.96 -2.66 -9.46
C ASP A 95 16.72 -3.34 -10.02
N THR A 96 16.85 -4.25 -11.01
CA THR A 96 15.71 -4.98 -11.57
C THR A 96 15.06 -5.90 -10.55
N LEU A 97 15.86 -6.57 -9.71
CA LEU A 97 15.39 -7.45 -8.64
C LEU A 97 14.84 -6.68 -7.43
N GLY A 98 15.48 -5.56 -7.07
CA GLY A 98 15.20 -4.77 -5.87
C GLY A 98 14.13 -3.70 -6.08
N LEU A 99 14.01 -3.13 -7.29
CA LEU A 99 12.95 -2.19 -7.66
C LEU A 99 11.75 -2.93 -8.23
N ARG A 100 10.99 -3.53 -7.31
CA ARG A 100 9.64 -4.05 -7.59
C ARG A 100 8.55 -2.98 -7.40
N ARG A 101 8.93 -1.80 -6.89
CA ARG A 101 8.08 -0.61 -6.67
C ARG A 101 8.59 0.60 -7.46
N VAL A 102 7.70 1.56 -7.74
CA VAL A 102 8.11 2.82 -8.39
C VAL A 102 9.13 3.52 -7.50
N GLY A 103 10.29 3.90 -8.04
CA GLY A 103 11.36 4.53 -7.28
C GLY A 103 12.67 4.64 -8.07
N THR A 104 13.72 5.14 -7.42
CA THR A 104 15.09 5.13 -7.94
C THR A 104 15.91 4.00 -7.30
N SER A 105 17.09 3.69 -7.88
CA SER A 105 18.01 2.66 -7.39
C SER A 105 18.24 2.77 -5.87
N PRO A 106 18.11 1.66 -5.11
CA PRO A 106 18.43 1.68 -3.68
C PRO A 106 19.94 1.73 -3.43
N ILE A 107 20.76 1.34 -4.42
CA ILE A 107 22.22 1.27 -4.31
C ILE A 107 22.86 2.60 -4.75
N LEU A 108 22.41 3.16 -5.87
CA LEU A 108 22.94 4.40 -6.45
C LEU A 108 21.83 5.47 -6.61
N PRO A 109 21.15 5.85 -5.51
CA PRO A 109 19.95 6.71 -5.55
C PRO A 109 20.24 8.11 -6.11
N LYS A 110 21.47 8.61 -5.97
CA LYS A 110 21.88 9.95 -6.44
C LYS A 110 22.11 10.04 -7.94
N GLN A 111 22.18 8.92 -8.67
CA GLN A 111 22.41 8.93 -10.12
C GLN A 111 21.15 9.31 -10.91
N GLY A 112 20.01 9.54 -10.24
CA GLY A 112 18.75 9.88 -10.89
C GLY A 112 18.25 8.81 -11.85
N ARG A 113 18.57 7.56 -11.53
CA ARG A 113 18.32 6.38 -12.35
C ARG A 113 16.93 5.85 -12.10
N ALA A 114 16.15 5.65 -13.15
CA ALA A 114 14.87 4.97 -13.08
C ALA A 114 14.82 3.86 -14.13
N LEU A 115 14.26 2.71 -13.75
CA LEU A 115 13.83 1.71 -14.74
C LEU A 115 12.72 2.33 -15.61
N GLU A 116 12.65 1.92 -16.88
CA GLU A 116 11.72 2.45 -17.90
C GLU A 116 10.29 2.66 -17.36
N TRP A 117 9.73 1.63 -16.72
CA TRP A 117 8.38 1.62 -16.18
C TRP A 117 8.15 2.59 -15.01
N SER A 118 9.20 2.95 -14.27
CA SER A 118 9.14 3.91 -13.15
C SER A 118 9.35 5.36 -13.60
N LYS A 119 10.10 5.56 -14.70
CA LYS A 119 10.52 6.87 -15.22
C LYS A 119 9.36 7.84 -15.38
N ARG A 120 8.28 7.41 -16.06
CA ARG A 120 7.11 8.26 -16.32
C ARG A 120 6.49 8.78 -15.02
N GLY A 121 6.17 7.89 -14.09
CA GLY A 121 5.50 8.27 -12.84
C GLY A 121 6.37 9.17 -11.95
N LEU A 122 7.69 8.98 -11.99
CA LEU A 122 8.62 9.80 -11.25
C LEU A 122 8.84 11.19 -11.87
N ASN A 123 8.87 11.29 -13.20
CA ASN A 123 8.98 12.58 -13.89
C ASN A 123 7.68 13.39 -13.80
N GLU A 124 6.51 12.72 -13.82
CA GLU A 124 5.22 13.37 -13.51
C GLU A 124 5.21 13.91 -12.07
N TRP A 125 5.75 13.14 -11.12
CA TRP A 125 5.91 13.57 -9.73
C TRP A 125 6.85 14.76 -9.58
N SER A 126 8.03 14.72 -10.23
CA SER A 126 9.01 15.81 -10.22
C SER A 126 8.45 17.10 -10.82
N ARG A 127 7.77 16.98 -11.97
CA ARG A 127 7.09 18.12 -12.62
C ARG A 127 6.05 18.74 -11.70
N TYR A 128 5.28 17.92 -10.97
CA TYR A 128 4.30 18.44 -10.03
C TYR A 128 4.94 19.26 -8.92
N LEU A 129 6.03 18.77 -8.31
CA LEU A 129 6.74 19.53 -7.28
C LEU A 129 7.18 20.90 -7.81
N LYS A 130 7.78 20.92 -9.01
CA LYS A 130 8.25 22.14 -9.67
C LYS A 130 7.11 23.13 -9.98
N VAL A 131 6.00 22.65 -10.53
CA VAL A 131 4.84 23.48 -10.89
C VAL A 131 4.14 24.03 -9.65
N ASN A 132 3.97 23.22 -8.61
CA ASN A 132 3.26 23.59 -7.39
C ASN A 132 4.16 24.24 -6.34
N LYS A 133 5.47 24.36 -6.61
CA LYS A 133 6.47 24.93 -5.72
C LYS A 133 6.43 24.34 -4.30
N CYS A 134 6.26 23.02 -4.22
CA CYS A 134 6.12 22.30 -2.96
C CYS A 134 7.21 21.25 -2.79
N LYS A 135 7.40 20.82 -1.54
CA LYS A 135 8.35 19.77 -1.18
C LYS A 135 7.73 18.39 -1.25
N PRO A 136 8.55 17.32 -1.31
CA PRO A 136 8.08 15.94 -1.19
C PRO A 136 7.19 15.69 0.03
N GLU A 137 7.49 16.33 1.16
CA GLU A 137 6.76 16.20 2.43
C GLU A 137 5.36 16.83 2.41
N ASP A 138 5.13 17.79 1.52
CA ASP A 138 3.85 18.51 1.40
C ASP A 138 2.79 17.72 0.63
N ILE A 139 3.17 16.60 -0.01
CA ILE A 139 2.23 15.78 -0.79
C ILE A 139 1.24 15.10 0.17
N PRO A 140 -0.07 15.39 0.07
CA PRO A 140 -1.06 14.84 0.99
C PRO A 140 -1.29 13.35 0.74
N ALA A 141 -1.78 12.66 1.77
CA ALA A 141 -2.26 11.29 1.64
C ALA A 141 -3.34 11.18 0.56
N HIS A 142 -3.36 10.06 -0.15
CA HIS A 142 -4.30 9.81 -1.26
C HIS A 142 -4.21 10.75 -2.47
N SER A 143 -3.21 11.64 -2.53
CA SER A 143 -2.90 12.44 -3.71
C SER A 143 -2.81 11.57 -4.98
N PRO A 144 -3.12 12.09 -6.19
CA PRO A 144 -2.77 11.43 -7.45
C PRO A 144 -1.29 11.07 -7.57
N LEU A 145 -0.43 11.60 -6.70
CA LEU A 145 1.00 11.36 -6.66
C LEU A 145 1.42 10.47 -5.49
N ARG A 146 2.59 9.84 -5.62
CA ARG A 146 3.19 9.01 -4.57
C ARG A 146 3.88 9.88 -3.52
N ARG A 147 3.81 9.46 -2.25
CA ARG A 147 4.45 10.12 -1.10
C ARG A 147 5.84 9.56 -0.87
N PHE A 148 6.78 9.90 -1.75
CA PHE A 148 8.16 9.47 -1.63
C PHE A 148 8.85 10.07 -0.39
N GLY A 149 9.74 9.31 0.23
CA GLY A 149 10.49 9.74 1.41
C GLY A 149 9.68 9.90 2.69
N GLN A 150 8.39 9.55 2.69
CA GLN A 150 7.51 9.68 3.85
C GLN A 150 7.09 8.30 4.37
N PRO A 151 6.99 8.10 5.70
CA PRO A 151 6.44 6.86 6.24
C PRO A 151 4.95 6.77 5.93
N GLU A 152 4.41 5.55 5.99
CA GLU A 152 2.97 5.32 5.93
C GLU A 152 2.24 6.16 7.01
N MET A 153 2.70 6.02 8.25
CA MET A 153 2.15 6.64 9.45
C MET A 153 3.25 7.26 10.34
N PRO A 154 2.91 8.23 11.20
CA PRO A 154 3.82 8.68 12.26
C PRO A 154 4.25 7.53 13.17
N PHE A 155 5.44 7.62 13.76
CA PHE A 155 6.04 6.54 14.56
C PHE A 155 5.13 6.05 15.71
N LEU A 156 4.53 6.96 16.48
CA LEU A 156 3.64 6.57 17.58
C LEU A 156 2.42 5.79 17.10
N ALA A 157 1.81 6.23 15.99
CA ALA A 157 0.69 5.53 15.38
C ALA A 157 1.13 4.13 14.91
N ALA A 158 2.31 4.01 14.29
CA ALA A 158 2.89 2.74 13.90
C ALA A 158 3.15 1.82 15.12
N ALA A 159 3.66 2.35 16.23
CA ALA A 159 3.94 1.56 17.43
C ALA A 159 2.66 1.00 18.07
N LEU A 160 1.63 1.85 18.21
CA LEU A 160 0.31 1.43 18.69
C LEU A 160 -0.30 0.35 17.80
N GLN A 161 -0.07 0.48 16.51
CA GLN A 161 -0.50 -0.45 15.48
C GLN A 161 0.18 -1.83 15.58
N LEU A 162 1.46 -1.90 15.93
CA LEU A 162 2.14 -3.16 16.23
C LEU A 162 1.52 -3.85 17.46
N LEU A 163 1.10 -3.08 18.47
CA LEU A 163 0.38 -3.63 19.62
C LEU A 163 -0.95 -4.24 19.18
N PHE A 164 -1.77 -3.52 18.40
CA PHE A 164 -3.01 -4.06 17.87
C PHE A 164 -2.80 -5.34 17.05
N MET A 165 -1.79 -5.36 16.20
CA MET A 165 -1.42 -6.56 15.43
C MET A 165 -1.09 -7.75 16.37
N ARG A 166 -0.29 -7.52 17.41
CA ARG A 166 0.05 -8.57 18.40
C ARG A 166 -1.21 -9.08 19.11
N PHE A 167 -2.09 -8.17 19.55
CA PHE A 167 -3.36 -8.55 20.17
C PHE A 167 -4.25 -9.33 19.20
N SER A 168 -4.33 -8.93 17.93
CA SER A 168 -5.08 -9.64 16.88
C SER A 168 -4.58 -11.06 16.69
N PHE A 169 -3.26 -11.28 16.58
CA PHE A 169 -2.69 -12.62 16.43
C PHE A 169 -2.87 -13.47 17.69
N GLN A 170 -2.70 -12.89 18.88
CA GLN A 170 -2.96 -13.60 20.14
C GLN A 170 -4.43 -13.98 20.30
N TRP A 171 -5.34 -13.10 19.92
CA TRP A 171 -6.77 -13.36 19.96
C TRP A 171 -7.16 -14.46 18.97
N LEU A 172 -6.66 -14.39 17.73
CA LEU A 172 -6.85 -15.40 16.71
C LEU A 172 -6.29 -16.76 17.13
N TYR A 173 -5.09 -16.77 17.71
CA TYR A 173 -4.50 -17.98 18.30
C TYR A 173 -5.39 -18.56 19.39
N ALA A 174 -5.82 -17.73 20.34
CA ALA A 174 -6.64 -18.20 21.44
C ALA A 174 -7.95 -18.81 20.93
N LEU A 175 -8.57 -18.19 19.92
CA LEU A 175 -9.76 -18.73 19.26
C LEU A 175 -9.52 -20.03 18.49
N ALA A 176 -8.30 -20.24 17.96
CA ALA A 176 -7.93 -21.44 17.22
C ALA A 176 -7.41 -22.58 18.11
N ALA A 177 -6.93 -22.27 19.31
CA ALA A 177 -6.34 -23.25 20.22
C ALA A 177 -7.42 -23.95 21.05
N ALA A 178 -7.52 -25.27 20.90
CA ALA A 178 -8.51 -26.12 21.57
C ALA A 178 -8.48 -26.05 23.11
N THR A 179 -7.40 -25.52 23.69
CA THR A 179 -7.15 -25.44 25.12
C THR A 179 -7.42 -24.05 25.71
N SER A 180 -7.78 -23.06 24.90
CA SER A 180 -8.01 -21.70 25.38
C SER A 180 -9.41 -21.56 25.98
N GLU A 181 -9.47 -21.01 27.18
CA GLU A 181 -10.72 -20.63 27.81
C GLU A 181 -11.23 -19.30 27.25
N MET A 182 -12.53 -19.22 26.98
CA MET A 182 -13.17 -18.07 26.31
C MET A 182 -14.42 -17.66 27.09
N ILE A 183 -14.61 -16.36 27.28
CA ILE A 183 -15.88 -15.78 27.72
C ILE A 183 -16.61 -15.25 26.48
N SER A 184 -17.91 -15.51 26.41
CA SER A 184 -18.80 -14.86 25.44
C SER A 184 -19.49 -13.68 26.10
N VAL A 185 -19.24 -12.46 25.60
CA VAL A 185 -19.97 -11.25 25.97
C VAL A 185 -20.79 -10.83 24.76
N LEU A 186 -22.11 -11.02 24.79
CA LEU A 186 -23.02 -10.66 23.69
C LEU A 186 -22.62 -11.27 22.32
N GLY A 187 -22.03 -12.47 22.31
CA GLY A 187 -21.53 -13.11 21.08
C GLY A 187 -20.16 -12.61 20.63
N PHE A 188 -19.46 -11.84 21.46
CA PHE A 188 -18.05 -11.52 21.29
C PHE A 188 -17.21 -12.42 22.18
N TYR A 189 -16.41 -13.30 21.56
CA TYR A 189 -15.57 -14.27 22.28
C TYR A 189 -14.25 -13.62 22.67
N ILE A 190 -14.00 -13.52 23.97
CA ILE A 190 -12.82 -12.90 24.57
C ILE A 190 -12.01 -13.98 25.30
N PRO A 191 -10.72 -14.15 25.00
CA PRO A 191 -9.88 -15.13 25.67
C PRO A 191 -9.61 -14.69 27.10
N VAL A 192 -9.76 -15.63 28.04
CA VAL A 192 -9.50 -15.41 29.47
C VAL A 192 -8.44 -16.39 29.98
N GLY A 193 -7.66 -15.94 30.96
CA GLY A 193 -6.76 -16.82 31.70
C GLY A 193 -7.51 -17.61 32.78
N LYS A 194 -7.18 -18.90 32.88
CA LYS A 194 -7.44 -19.87 33.97
C LYS A 194 -8.64 -19.56 34.88
N ARG A 195 -9.84 -19.61 34.32
CA ARG A 195 -11.11 -20.12 34.89
C ARG A 195 -12.21 -19.56 34.02
N PHE A 196 -12.76 -20.39 33.12
CA PHE A 196 -14.18 -20.48 32.68
C PHE A 196 -14.20 -21.32 31.39
N THR A 197 -14.88 -22.47 31.43
CA THR A 197 -14.82 -23.51 30.38
C THR A 197 -15.82 -23.24 29.26
N LEU A 198 -15.38 -23.27 28.00
CA LEU A 198 -16.26 -23.46 26.85
C LEU A 198 -15.65 -24.46 25.84
N LEU A 199 -16.53 -25.27 25.27
CA LEU A 199 -16.30 -26.41 24.38
C LEU A 199 -15.70 -26.03 23.02
N GLY A 200 -14.76 -26.83 22.55
CA GLY A 200 -14.44 -27.12 21.13
C GLY A 200 -14.34 -25.93 20.17
N VAL A 201 -13.13 -25.66 19.69
CA VAL A 201 -12.85 -24.63 18.67
C VAL A 201 -13.61 -24.90 17.37
N PRO A 202 -14.22 -23.87 16.75
CA PRO A 202 -14.79 -24.01 15.42
C PRO A 202 -13.71 -24.16 14.36
N THR A 203 -13.83 -25.17 13.50
CA THR A 203 -12.95 -25.37 12.34
C THR A 203 -13.28 -24.41 11.21
N SER A 204 -14.40 -23.69 11.28
CA SER A 204 -14.83 -22.71 10.30
C SER A 204 -15.08 -21.33 10.93
N ALA A 205 -14.74 -20.27 10.20
CA ALA A 205 -15.09 -18.91 10.63
C ALA A 205 -16.61 -18.69 10.67
N PHE A 206 -17.37 -19.52 9.93
CA PHE A 206 -18.82 -19.44 9.83
C PHE A 206 -19.56 -20.03 11.04
N ASP A 207 -18.86 -20.75 11.91
CA ASP A 207 -19.42 -21.26 13.17
C ASP A 207 -19.26 -20.23 14.30
N LEU A 208 -18.43 -19.20 14.11
CA LEU A 208 -18.26 -18.12 15.08
C LEU A 208 -19.47 -17.19 15.06
N PRO A 209 -19.89 -16.63 16.21
CA PRO A 209 -20.92 -15.61 16.23
C PRO A 209 -20.51 -14.39 15.40
N LEU A 210 -21.50 -13.68 14.84
CA LEU A 210 -21.27 -12.61 13.86
C LEU A 210 -20.31 -11.52 14.38
N LEU A 211 -20.47 -11.06 15.62
CA LEU A 211 -19.61 -10.02 16.18
C LEU A 211 -18.16 -10.47 16.33
N THR A 212 -17.94 -11.71 16.81
CA THR A 212 -16.59 -12.32 16.87
C THR A 212 -15.98 -12.40 15.48
N ARG A 213 -16.74 -12.93 14.50
CA ARG A 213 -16.29 -13.06 13.11
C ARG A 213 -15.91 -11.72 12.49
N LEU A 214 -16.75 -10.70 12.64
CA LEU A 214 -16.49 -9.34 12.15
C LEU A 214 -15.25 -8.76 12.82
N GLY A 215 -15.14 -8.88 14.14
CA GLY A 215 -13.98 -8.43 14.89
C GLY A 215 -12.70 -9.09 14.37
N MET A 216 -12.71 -10.40 14.11
CA MET A 216 -11.53 -11.12 13.61
C MET A 216 -11.13 -10.69 12.21
N VAL A 217 -12.08 -10.54 11.30
CA VAL A 217 -11.77 -10.08 9.93
C VAL A 217 -11.15 -8.68 9.97
N LEU A 218 -11.70 -7.77 10.77
CA LEU A 218 -11.14 -6.43 10.97
C LEU A 218 -9.76 -6.48 11.62
N SER A 219 -9.56 -7.38 12.58
CA SER A 219 -8.30 -7.56 13.31
C SER A 219 -7.18 -8.11 12.44
N VAL A 220 -7.48 -9.14 11.62
CA VAL A 220 -6.55 -9.73 10.64
C VAL A 220 -6.26 -8.75 9.51
N GLY A 221 -7.29 -8.13 8.93
CA GLY A 221 -7.13 -7.11 7.90
C GLY A 221 -6.28 -5.93 8.40
N GLY A 222 -6.56 -5.48 9.63
CA GLY A 222 -5.76 -4.50 10.35
C GLY A 222 -4.30 -4.95 10.48
N ALA A 223 -4.04 -6.12 11.05
CA ALA A 223 -2.69 -6.66 11.21
C ALA A 223 -1.85 -6.63 9.91
N VAL A 224 -2.46 -7.02 8.77
CA VAL A 224 -1.76 -7.06 7.47
C VAL A 224 -1.45 -5.66 6.92
N CYS A 225 -2.42 -4.73 6.97
CA CYS A 225 -2.23 -3.34 6.52
C CYS A 225 -1.05 -2.65 7.22
N LEU A 226 -0.67 -3.18 8.38
CA LEU A 226 -0.03 -2.44 9.42
C LEU A 226 1.36 -2.98 9.80
N LEU A 227 1.81 -4.05 9.16
CA LEU A 227 3.07 -4.71 9.53
C LEU A 227 4.32 -3.87 9.20
N GLY A 228 4.29 -3.08 8.12
CA GLY A 228 5.45 -2.34 7.62
C GLY A 228 5.74 -1.01 8.32
N ALA A 229 4.72 -0.38 8.92
CA ALA A 229 4.82 1.03 9.34
C ALA A 229 5.87 1.28 10.43
N VAL A 230 6.07 0.37 11.38
CA VAL A 230 7.06 0.56 12.46
C VAL A 230 8.47 0.45 11.92
N ALA A 231 8.74 -0.56 11.09
CA ALA A 231 10.04 -0.75 10.48
C ALA A 231 10.40 0.45 9.58
N GLU A 232 9.44 0.91 8.77
CA GLU A 232 9.60 2.10 7.93
C GLU A 232 9.79 3.37 8.75
N GLY A 233 8.96 3.59 9.78
CA GLY A 233 9.05 4.75 10.66
C GLY A 233 10.39 4.80 11.40
N THR A 234 10.81 3.68 11.98
CA THR A 234 12.11 3.56 12.66
C THR A 234 13.26 3.81 11.70
N MET A 235 13.23 3.21 10.51
CA MET A 235 14.26 3.41 9.49
C MET A 235 14.39 4.89 9.13
N LEU A 236 13.27 5.60 8.94
CA LEU A 236 13.28 7.02 8.57
C LEU A 236 13.67 7.97 9.71
N LEU A 237 13.68 7.51 10.98
CA LEU A 237 14.29 8.27 12.07
C LEU A 237 15.81 8.34 11.92
N PHE A 238 16.45 7.28 11.42
CA PHE A 238 17.90 7.17 11.31
C PHE A 238 18.43 7.44 9.89
N TRP A 239 17.57 7.34 8.88
CA TRP A 239 17.94 7.52 7.47
C TRP A 239 17.01 8.51 6.78
N LYS A 240 17.59 9.60 6.26
CA LYS A 240 16.87 10.57 5.42
C LYS A 240 17.11 10.24 3.95
N PRO A 241 16.12 9.69 3.22
CA PRO A 241 16.30 9.29 1.82
C PRO A 241 16.62 10.50 0.94
N LYS A 242 17.75 10.45 0.24
CA LYS A 242 18.19 11.47 -0.72
C LYS A 242 18.60 10.81 -2.05
N PRO A 243 17.84 10.99 -3.14
CA PRO A 243 16.57 11.73 -3.24
C PRO A 243 15.41 11.00 -2.53
N ALA A 244 14.32 11.72 -2.25
CA ALA A 244 13.14 11.16 -1.58
C ALA A 244 12.59 9.90 -2.28
N THR A 245 12.70 9.83 -3.60
CA THR A 245 12.25 8.71 -4.45
C THR A 245 12.98 7.38 -4.22
N SER A 246 14.06 7.39 -3.43
CA SER A 246 14.75 6.16 -2.99
C SER A 246 13.94 5.37 -1.96
N PHE A 247 12.98 6.03 -1.31
CA PHE A 247 12.06 5.41 -0.38
C PHE A 247 10.61 5.62 -0.80
N LEU A 248 9.87 4.52 -0.86
CA LEU A 248 8.42 4.51 -0.99
C LEU A 248 7.89 3.53 0.05
N SER A 249 7.00 4.02 0.91
CA SER A 249 6.33 3.19 1.91
C SER A 249 5.58 2.04 1.25
N THR A 250 5.55 0.90 1.93
CA THR A 250 4.85 -0.31 1.47
C THR A 250 3.35 -0.03 1.35
N PHE A 251 2.83 0.77 2.28
CA PHE A 251 1.43 1.18 2.34
C PHE A 251 1.31 2.69 2.33
N ASN A 252 0.17 3.20 1.89
CA ASN A 252 -0.14 4.62 1.93
C ASN A 252 -1.52 4.84 2.55
N ARG A 253 -1.59 4.70 3.88
CA ARG A 253 -2.79 4.89 4.71
C ARG A 253 -4.01 4.11 4.17
N PRO A 254 -3.92 2.78 4.00
CA PRO A 254 -4.92 1.95 3.34
C PRO A 254 -6.32 2.08 3.96
N VAL A 255 -6.40 2.17 5.29
CA VAL A 255 -7.66 2.34 6.04
C VAL A 255 -8.46 3.57 5.60
N THR A 256 -7.78 4.63 5.18
CA THR A 256 -8.42 5.90 4.78
C THR A 256 -8.59 6.03 3.26
N SER A 257 -8.31 4.96 2.51
CA SER A 257 -8.45 4.93 1.05
C SER A 257 -9.86 5.38 0.63
N PRO A 258 -9.99 6.17 -0.45
CA PRO A 258 -11.29 6.67 -0.92
C PRO A 258 -12.15 5.61 -1.63
N GLY A 259 -11.61 4.43 -1.94
CA GLY A 259 -12.34 3.35 -2.62
C GLY A 259 -11.46 2.16 -2.94
N LEU A 260 -12.05 1.11 -3.51
CA LEU A 260 -11.41 -0.19 -3.65
C LEU A 260 -10.28 -0.17 -4.69
N ALA A 261 -10.50 0.50 -5.83
CA ALA A 261 -9.48 0.65 -6.86
C ALA A 261 -8.25 1.40 -6.34
N ARG A 262 -8.49 2.49 -5.58
CA ARG A 262 -7.42 3.29 -4.99
C ARG A 262 -6.68 2.55 -3.89
N LEU A 263 -7.37 1.69 -3.14
CA LEU A 263 -6.78 0.86 -2.11
C LEU A 263 -5.70 -0.02 -2.75
N TRP A 264 -6.10 -0.90 -3.67
CA TRP A 264 -5.21 -1.89 -4.26
C TRP A 264 -4.17 -1.30 -5.21
N ALA A 265 -4.53 -0.29 -6.01
CA ALA A 265 -3.60 0.28 -6.99
C ALA A 265 -2.51 1.16 -6.35
N ARG A 266 -2.75 1.79 -5.19
CA ARG A 266 -1.82 2.82 -4.67
C ARG A 266 -1.65 2.88 -3.15
N SER A 267 -2.57 2.31 -2.39
CA SER A 267 -2.56 2.41 -0.93
C SER A 267 -2.12 1.12 -0.25
N TRP A 268 -2.15 0.01 -0.99
CA TRP A 268 -1.82 -1.34 -0.55
C TRP A 268 -0.56 -1.87 -1.23
N HIS A 269 0.36 -2.45 -0.46
CA HIS A 269 1.57 -3.16 -0.89
C HIS A 269 2.17 -2.68 -2.24
N ALA A 270 2.83 -1.52 -2.22
CA ALA A 270 3.46 -0.93 -3.41
C ALA A 270 4.55 -1.82 -4.05
N ALA A 271 5.07 -2.82 -3.34
CA ALA A 271 6.16 -3.68 -3.79
C ALA A 271 5.73 -4.81 -4.73
N SER A 272 4.48 -5.26 -4.72
CA SER A 272 4.05 -6.45 -5.47
C SER A 272 3.23 -6.12 -6.73
N GLN A 273 2.84 -4.86 -6.89
CA GLN A 273 1.91 -4.43 -7.94
C GLN A 273 2.43 -4.75 -9.35
N ARG A 274 3.71 -4.47 -9.59
CA ARG A 274 4.35 -4.72 -10.89
C ARG A 274 4.33 -6.21 -11.25
N ASP A 275 4.64 -7.07 -10.29
CA ASP A 275 4.75 -8.50 -10.55
C ASP A 275 3.39 -9.10 -10.89
N TYR A 276 2.33 -8.69 -10.19
CA TYR A 276 0.98 -9.14 -10.53
C TYR A 276 0.54 -8.64 -11.91
N LEU A 277 0.87 -7.39 -12.28
CA LEU A 277 0.57 -6.88 -13.62
C LEU A 277 1.31 -7.66 -14.71
N ASN A 278 2.59 -7.98 -14.49
CA ASN A 278 3.37 -8.78 -15.43
C ASN A 278 2.82 -10.20 -15.56
N MET A 279 2.57 -10.89 -14.44
CA MET A 279 1.99 -12.24 -14.45
C MET A 279 0.59 -12.26 -15.08
N ALA A 280 -0.24 -11.24 -14.81
CA ALA A 280 -1.54 -11.09 -15.43
C ALA A 280 -1.45 -10.86 -16.94
N SER A 281 -0.44 -10.12 -17.42
CA SER A 281 -0.25 -9.85 -18.85
C SER A 281 0.04 -11.12 -19.66
N SER A 282 0.65 -12.13 -19.04
CA SER A 282 0.93 -13.43 -19.67
C SER A 282 -0.29 -14.35 -19.77
N MET A 283 -1.42 -14.00 -19.16
CA MET A 283 -2.62 -14.82 -19.19
C MET A 283 -3.40 -14.66 -20.51
N PRO A 284 -4.12 -15.72 -20.96
CA PRO A 284 -4.95 -15.62 -22.15
C PRO A 284 -5.96 -14.48 -22.04
N PHE A 285 -6.11 -13.71 -23.12
CA PHE A 285 -7.06 -12.60 -23.22
C PHE A 285 -6.80 -11.43 -22.23
N SER A 286 -5.58 -11.33 -21.68
CA SER A 286 -5.15 -10.23 -20.81
C SER A 286 -5.21 -8.83 -21.47
N ARG A 287 -5.38 -8.76 -22.79
CA ARG A 287 -5.64 -7.51 -23.53
C ARG A 287 -6.97 -6.85 -23.16
N TYR A 288 -7.94 -7.61 -22.61
CA TYR A 288 -9.20 -7.05 -22.13
C TYR A 288 -9.04 -6.60 -20.67
N GLU A 289 -9.22 -5.30 -20.41
CA GLU A 289 -9.01 -4.68 -19.09
C GLU A 289 -9.70 -5.44 -17.93
N PRO A 290 -10.96 -5.91 -18.05
CA PRO A 290 -11.60 -6.66 -16.96
C PRO A 290 -10.90 -7.98 -16.65
N LEU A 291 -10.47 -8.72 -17.68
CA LEU A 291 -9.78 -10.00 -17.48
C LEU A 291 -8.38 -9.77 -16.90
N GLN A 292 -7.66 -8.74 -17.37
CA GLN A 292 -6.36 -8.38 -16.80
C GLN A 292 -6.47 -8.08 -15.30
N LEU A 293 -7.48 -7.29 -14.91
CA LEU A 293 -7.75 -6.96 -13.51
C LEU A 293 -8.05 -8.22 -12.68
N LEU A 294 -8.89 -9.13 -13.18
CA LEU A 294 -9.19 -10.38 -12.49
C LEU A 294 -7.95 -11.26 -12.36
N TYR A 295 -7.08 -11.32 -13.38
CA TYR A 295 -5.84 -12.08 -13.31
C TYR A 295 -4.83 -11.50 -12.32
N VAL A 296 -4.75 -10.18 -12.16
CA VAL A 296 -3.93 -9.55 -11.12
C VAL A 296 -4.32 -10.07 -9.74
N PHE A 297 -5.62 -10.10 -9.46
CA PHE A 297 -6.12 -10.60 -8.18
C PHE A 297 -6.04 -12.12 -8.06
N PHE A 298 -6.23 -12.88 -9.14
CA PHE A 298 -6.00 -14.31 -9.16
C PHE A 298 -4.56 -14.64 -8.76
N TRP A 299 -3.56 -14.02 -9.38
CA TRP A 299 -2.16 -14.25 -9.04
C TRP A 299 -1.81 -13.79 -7.62
N SER A 300 -2.44 -12.72 -7.13
CA SER A 300 -2.35 -12.35 -5.71
C SER A 300 -2.89 -13.47 -4.81
N GLY A 301 -4.04 -14.04 -5.14
CA GLY A 301 -4.61 -15.18 -4.41
C GLY A 301 -3.74 -16.43 -4.48
N VAL A 302 -3.15 -16.74 -5.64
CA VAL A 302 -2.21 -17.87 -5.80
C VAL A 302 -0.98 -17.68 -4.92
N GLN A 303 -0.39 -16.48 -4.91
CA GLN A 303 0.76 -16.19 -4.07
C GLN A 303 0.45 -16.39 -2.59
N HIS A 304 -0.68 -15.87 -2.10
CA HIS A 304 -1.05 -16.00 -0.69
C HIS A 304 -1.39 -17.46 -0.33
N SER A 305 -2.09 -18.18 -1.22
CA SER A 305 -2.34 -19.62 -1.08
C SER A 305 -1.03 -20.39 -0.94
N TRP A 306 -0.04 -20.09 -1.78
CA TRP A 306 1.28 -20.69 -1.74
C TRP A 306 2.06 -20.35 -0.46
N MET A 307 2.00 -19.09 -0.02
CA MET A 307 2.63 -18.70 1.25
C MET A 307 2.07 -19.49 2.43
N PHE A 308 0.76 -19.70 2.45
CA PHE A 308 0.10 -20.47 3.49
C PHE A 308 0.24 -21.99 3.33
N SER A 309 0.33 -22.51 2.10
CA SER A 309 0.58 -23.93 1.87
C SER A 309 1.90 -24.38 2.49
N ARG A 310 2.91 -23.50 2.52
CA ARG A 310 4.20 -23.74 3.18
C ARG A 310 4.09 -23.94 4.70
N LEU A 311 3.06 -23.38 5.34
CA LEU A 311 2.85 -23.52 6.79
C LEU A 311 2.11 -24.81 7.16
N ARG A 312 1.36 -25.41 6.22
CA ARG A 312 0.56 -26.63 6.44
C ARG A 312 1.15 -27.90 5.84
N THR A 313 2.05 -27.78 4.87
CA THR A 313 2.61 -28.95 4.17
C THR A 313 3.67 -29.61 5.03
N SER A 314 3.48 -30.91 5.34
CA SER A 314 4.50 -31.69 6.04
C SER A 314 5.84 -31.61 5.29
N PRO A 315 6.98 -31.46 5.99
CA PRO A 315 8.30 -31.53 5.37
C PRO A 315 8.55 -32.81 4.57
N THR A 316 7.80 -33.88 4.85
CA THR A 316 7.89 -35.18 4.17
C THR A 316 6.85 -35.38 3.07
N ALA A 317 6.00 -34.38 2.80
CA ALA A 317 4.97 -34.49 1.77
C ALA A 317 5.62 -34.61 0.38
N LYS A 318 5.15 -35.58 -0.41
CA LYS A 318 5.61 -35.75 -1.79
C LYS A 318 5.12 -34.58 -2.65
N ILE A 319 6.05 -33.91 -3.33
CA ILE A 319 5.72 -32.85 -4.28
C ILE A 319 5.22 -33.50 -5.57
N THR A 320 3.90 -33.60 -5.68
CA THR A 320 3.16 -34.01 -6.89
C THR A 320 2.44 -32.81 -7.50
N LEU A 321 2.06 -32.91 -8.78
CA LEU A 321 1.25 -31.87 -9.43
C LEU A 321 -0.02 -31.53 -8.64
N LEU A 322 -0.72 -32.54 -8.12
CA LEU A 322 -1.92 -32.35 -7.32
C LEU A 322 -1.64 -31.58 -6.02
N THR A 323 -0.57 -31.92 -5.29
CA THR A 323 -0.18 -31.20 -4.07
C THR A 323 0.25 -29.76 -4.35
N VAL A 324 0.88 -29.51 -5.50
CA VAL A 324 1.26 -28.15 -5.93
C VAL A 324 0.01 -27.34 -6.25
N LEU A 325 -0.92 -27.88 -7.05
CA LEU A 325 -2.16 -27.20 -7.43
C LEU A 325 -3.08 -26.91 -6.22
N THR A 326 -3.25 -27.88 -5.33
CA THR A 326 -4.02 -27.69 -4.08
C THR A 326 -3.34 -26.72 -3.11
N GLY A 327 -2.02 -26.55 -3.21
CA GLY A 327 -1.26 -25.51 -2.53
C GLY A 327 -1.45 -24.12 -3.13
N MET A 328 -1.56 -24.03 -4.45
CA MET A 328 -1.74 -22.78 -5.20
C MET A 328 -3.16 -22.24 -5.18
N LEU A 329 -4.15 -23.11 -5.07
CA LEU A 329 -5.57 -22.77 -5.28
C LEU A 329 -6.38 -22.96 -4.00
N ASP A 330 -6.02 -22.24 -2.94
CA ASP A 330 -6.87 -22.20 -1.76
C ASP A 330 -8.17 -21.44 -2.09
N GLN A 331 -9.31 -22.11 -1.89
CA GLN A 331 -10.61 -21.56 -2.28
C GLN A 331 -10.94 -20.25 -1.56
N GLY A 332 -10.66 -20.13 -0.26
CA GLY A 332 -10.96 -18.93 0.52
C GLY A 332 -10.09 -17.76 0.10
N MET A 333 -8.79 -18.00 -0.12
CA MET A 333 -7.83 -17.02 -0.60
C MET A 333 -8.17 -16.53 -2.01
N ILE A 334 -8.34 -17.45 -2.96
CA ILE A 334 -8.66 -17.12 -4.36
C ILE A 334 -9.97 -16.33 -4.43
N THR A 335 -11.01 -16.78 -3.71
CA THR A 335 -12.30 -16.10 -3.70
C THR A 335 -12.20 -14.70 -3.08
N PHE A 336 -11.45 -14.55 -1.98
CA PHE A 336 -11.21 -13.25 -1.37
C PHE A 336 -10.56 -12.29 -2.36
N PHE A 337 -9.48 -12.68 -3.04
CA PHE A 337 -8.78 -11.77 -3.94
C PHE A 337 -9.57 -11.48 -5.22
N ILE A 338 -10.12 -12.49 -5.90
CA ILE A 338 -10.90 -12.27 -7.13
C ILE A 338 -12.09 -11.33 -6.86
N SER A 339 -12.74 -11.48 -5.70
CA SER A 339 -13.85 -10.60 -5.32
C SER A 339 -13.46 -9.12 -5.20
N GLN A 340 -12.18 -8.80 -4.97
CA GLN A 340 -11.69 -7.43 -4.98
C GLN A 340 -11.71 -6.85 -6.40
N GLY A 341 -11.29 -7.64 -7.39
CA GLY A 341 -11.35 -7.26 -8.81
C GLY A 341 -12.79 -7.07 -9.28
N VAL A 342 -13.68 -8.00 -8.93
CA VAL A 342 -15.13 -7.87 -9.19
C VAL A 342 -15.70 -6.63 -8.50
N GLY A 343 -15.33 -6.39 -7.25
CA GLY A 343 -15.76 -5.21 -6.49
C GLY A 343 -15.33 -3.89 -7.13
N ILE A 344 -14.12 -3.84 -7.71
CA ILE A 344 -13.62 -2.67 -8.46
C ILE A 344 -14.44 -2.47 -9.73
N TRP A 345 -14.75 -3.55 -10.44
CA TRP A 345 -15.56 -3.49 -11.66
C TRP A 345 -16.97 -2.98 -11.39
N ILE A 346 -17.63 -3.50 -10.34
CA ILE A 346 -18.93 -3.02 -9.90
C ILE A 346 -18.86 -1.54 -9.48
N GLU A 347 -17.83 -1.14 -8.73
CA GLU A 347 -17.62 0.26 -8.35
C GLU A 347 -17.50 1.16 -9.59
N LYS A 348 -16.70 0.76 -10.59
CA LYS A 348 -16.51 1.50 -11.85
C LYS A 348 -17.82 1.59 -12.63
N ALA A 349 -18.50 0.47 -12.86
CA ALA A 349 -19.77 0.42 -13.59
C ALA A 349 -20.86 1.28 -12.94
N ALA A 350 -20.96 1.25 -11.60
CA ALA A 350 -21.92 2.07 -10.87
C ALA A 350 -21.63 3.57 -10.98
N LEU A 351 -20.35 3.96 -10.96
CA LEU A 351 -19.93 5.36 -11.14
C LEU A 351 -20.16 5.84 -12.59
N ASP A 352 -19.94 4.97 -13.56
CA ASP A 352 -20.13 5.28 -14.99
C ASP A 352 -21.62 5.46 -15.31
N ALA A 353 -22.48 4.57 -14.81
CA ALA A 353 -23.93 4.62 -14.97
C ALA A 353 -24.62 5.77 -14.20
N MET A 354 -23.90 6.42 -13.27
CA MET A 354 -24.47 7.47 -12.43
C MET A 354 -24.86 8.72 -13.23
N PRO A 355 -26.06 9.30 -13.04
CA PRO A 355 -26.47 10.52 -13.72
C PRO A 355 -25.56 11.71 -13.37
N ALA A 356 -25.37 12.64 -14.32
CA ALA A 356 -24.50 13.81 -14.14
C ALA A 356 -24.90 14.70 -12.94
N ALA A 357 -26.20 14.78 -12.61
CA ALA A 357 -26.69 15.50 -11.45
C ALA A 357 -26.15 14.92 -10.13
N TRP A 358 -26.09 13.59 -10.02
CA TRP A 358 -25.60 12.88 -8.84
C TRP A 358 -24.07 12.97 -8.72
N LYS A 359 -23.34 13.04 -9.84
CA LYS A 359 -21.87 13.23 -9.86
C LYS A 359 -21.41 14.51 -9.16
N LYS A 360 -22.30 15.50 -8.96
CA LYS A 360 -22.02 16.72 -8.17
C LYS A 360 -21.92 16.44 -6.67
N GLN A 361 -22.55 15.38 -6.15
CA GLN A 361 -22.57 15.01 -4.74
C GLN A 361 -21.30 14.27 -4.31
N ARG A 362 -20.13 14.93 -4.45
CA ARG A 362 -18.81 14.31 -4.24
C ARG A 362 -18.64 13.67 -2.85
N PHE A 363 -19.22 14.27 -1.81
CA PHE A 363 -19.15 13.74 -0.44
C PHE A 363 -19.89 12.40 -0.30
N LEU A 364 -21.15 12.34 -0.76
CA LEU A 364 -21.97 11.13 -0.68
C LEU A 364 -21.37 10.00 -1.52
N ILE A 365 -20.84 10.31 -2.71
CA ILE A 365 -20.10 9.35 -3.53
C ILE A 365 -18.87 8.83 -2.78
N GLY A 366 -18.10 9.72 -2.15
CA GLY A 366 -16.93 9.33 -1.35
C GLY A 366 -17.30 8.41 -0.19
N LEU A 367 -18.39 8.71 0.52
CA LEU A 367 -18.91 7.86 1.59
C LEU A 367 -19.36 6.50 1.07
N ALA A 368 -20.18 6.47 0.01
CA ALA A 368 -20.68 5.24 -0.59
C ALA A 368 -19.54 4.33 -1.08
N ARG A 369 -18.51 4.90 -1.71
CA ARG A 369 -17.32 4.13 -2.15
C ARG A 369 -16.53 3.55 -0.98
N ARG A 370 -16.41 4.29 0.13
CA ARG A 370 -15.78 3.77 1.35
C ARG A 370 -16.60 2.65 1.99
N LEU A 371 -17.92 2.82 2.10
CA LEU A 371 -18.82 1.78 2.58
C LEU A 371 -18.73 0.54 1.69
N TRP A 372 -18.78 0.70 0.37
CA TRP A 372 -18.58 -0.39 -0.60
C TRP A 372 -17.25 -1.11 -0.40
N MET A 373 -16.14 -0.36 -0.32
CA MET A 373 -14.81 -0.91 -0.09
C MET A 373 -14.77 -1.78 1.17
N PHE A 374 -15.26 -1.27 2.31
CA PHE A 374 -15.27 -2.03 3.55
C PHE A 374 -16.24 -3.22 3.50
N THR A 375 -17.39 -3.09 2.84
CA THR A 375 -18.32 -4.21 2.63
C THR A 375 -17.65 -5.35 1.85
N VAL A 376 -16.98 -5.04 0.74
CA VAL A 376 -16.27 -6.05 -0.07
C VAL A 376 -15.15 -6.69 0.75
N LEU A 377 -14.34 -5.89 1.46
CA LEU A 377 -13.24 -6.39 2.28
C LEU A 377 -13.72 -7.28 3.43
N VAL A 378 -14.74 -6.86 4.17
CA VAL A 378 -15.21 -7.54 5.38
C VAL A 378 -15.97 -8.81 5.02
N LEU A 379 -16.95 -8.73 4.10
CA LEU A 379 -17.74 -9.91 3.74
C LEU A 379 -16.88 -11.00 3.12
N ARG A 380 -15.96 -10.63 2.23
CA ARG A 380 -15.08 -11.61 1.57
C ARG A 380 -13.90 -11.98 2.46
N GLY A 381 -13.49 -11.11 3.37
CA GLY A 381 -12.51 -11.40 4.41
C GLY A 381 -12.95 -12.51 5.36
N MET A 382 -14.25 -12.76 5.50
CA MET A 382 -14.74 -13.94 6.24
C MET A 382 -14.31 -15.26 5.58
N LEU A 383 -14.27 -15.32 4.24
CA LEU A 383 -13.79 -16.51 3.51
C LEU A 383 -12.28 -16.69 3.63
N PHE A 384 -11.55 -15.57 3.65
CA PHE A 384 -10.12 -15.58 3.94
C PHE A 384 -9.85 -16.13 5.34
N LEU A 385 -10.57 -15.64 6.34
CA LEU A 385 -10.47 -16.10 7.72
C LEU A 385 -10.88 -17.57 7.87
N ASP A 386 -11.92 -18.00 7.17
CA ASP A 386 -12.35 -19.39 7.15
C ASP A 386 -11.27 -20.33 6.63
N SER A 387 -10.57 -19.94 5.55
CA SER A 387 -9.41 -20.69 5.06
C SER A 387 -8.30 -20.77 6.12
N LEU A 388 -8.00 -19.66 6.82
CA LEU A 388 -7.00 -19.67 7.90
C LEU A 388 -7.33 -20.68 9.00
N LEU A 389 -8.60 -20.75 9.41
CA LEU A 389 -9.04 -21.67 10.46
C LEU A 389 -9.10 -23.12 9.98
N ARG A 390 -9.69 -23.38 8.82
CA ARG A 390 -9.79 -24.74 8.24
C ARG A 390 -8.43 -25.36 7.96
N CYS A 391 -7.48 -24.54 7.53
CA CYS A 391 -6.11 -24.98 7.27
C CYS A 391 -5.22 -24.97 8.53
N GLN A 392 -5.78 -24.67 9.71
CA GLN A 392 -5.07 -24.62 10.99
C GLN A 392 -3.79 -23.78 10.94
N LEU A 393 -3.84 -22.62 10.28
CA LEU A 393 -2.65 -21.78 10.04
C LEU A 393 -2.23 -20.94 11.25
N MET A 394 -2.89 -21.14 12.38
CA MET A 394 -2.73 -20.38 13.63
C MET A 394 -2.38 -21.31 14.79
N THR A 395 -1.42 -22.22 14.57
CA THR A 395 -0.88 -23.07 15.64
C THR A 395 0.16 -22.33 16.48
N LYS A 396 0.43 -22.88 17.67
CA LYS A 396 1.48 -22.37 18.55
C LYS A 396 2.84 -22.39 17.85
N ASP A 397 3.17 -23.50 17.21
CA ASP A 397 4.46 -23.71 16.55
C ASP A 397 4.69 -22.70 15.41
N ILE A 398 3.64 -22.40 14.63
CA ILE A 398 3.70 -21.38 13.57
C ILE A 398 3.98 -20.01 14.19
N LEU A 399 3.27 -19.63 15.25
CA LEU A 399 3.43 -18.32 15.90
C LEU A 399 4.78 -18.18 16.61
N ASP A 400 5.25 -19.23 17.28
CA ASP A 400 6.57 -19.28 17.90
C ASP A 400 7.67 -19.16 16.83
N GLY A 401 7.44 -19.71 15.63
CA GLY A 401 8.29 -19.56 14.45
C GLY A 401 8.44 -18.12 13.94
N PHE A 402 7.47 -17.24 14.22
CA PHE A 402 7.55 -15.80 13.95
C PHE A 402 8.09 -14.97 15.13
N GLY A 403 8.56 -15.63 16.20
CA GLY A 403 9.14 -14.97 17.37
C GLY A 403 10.60 -14.52 17.19
N LEU A 404 11.05 -13.57 18.01
CA LEU A 404 12.45 -13.12 18.05
C LEU A 404 13.42 -14.27 18.37
N ARG A 405 12.98 -15.25 19.18
CA ARG A 405 13.76 -16.45 19.47
C ARG A 405 13.98 -17.30 18.21
N ALA A 406 12.92 -17.57 17.45
CA ALA A 406 13.02 -18.32 16.19
C ALA A 406 13.89 -17.57 15.18
N LEU A 407 13.76 -16.25 15.06
CA LEU A 407 14.65 -15.42 14.25
C LEU A 407 16.12 -15.55 14.68
N GLY A 408 16.40 -15.47 15.99
CA GLY A 408 17.74 -15.66 16.52
C GLY A 408 18.31 -17.05 16.23
N LEU A 409 17.49 -18.10 16.36
CA LEU A 409 17.88 -19.47 16.01
C LEU A 409 18.14 -19.63 14.50
N MET A 410 17.29 -19.05 13.64
CA MET A 410 17.48 -19.03 12.19
C MET A 410 18.79 -18.36 11.78
N VAL A 411 19.10 -17.18 12.35
CA VAL A 411 20.37 -16.47 12.09
C VAL A 411 21.57 -17.29 12.55
N GLN A 412 21.42 -18.10 13.59
CA GLN A 412 22.45 -19.03 14.08
C GLN A 412 22.51 -20.36 13.31
N GLY A 413 21.66 -20.58 12.30
CA GLY A 413 21.56 -21.86 11.58
C GLY A 413 21.05 -23.02 12.44
N LYS A 414 20.35 -22.73 13.55
CA LYS A 414 19.81 -23.73 14.48
C LYS A 414 18.34 -24.01 14.18
N LYS A 415 17.91 -25.24 14.46
CA LYS A 415 16.50 -25.64 14.43
C LYS A 415 15.73 -24.90 15.54
N TYR A 416 14.51 -24.48 15.25
CA TYR A 416 13.57 -23.88 16.19
C TYR A 416 12.28 -24.68 16.24
#